data_AF-A0A117MCR6-F1
#
_entry.id   AF-A0A117MCR6-F1
#
_cell.length_a   1.000
_cell.length_b   1.000
_cell.length_c   1.000
_cell.angle_alpha   90.00
_cell.angle_beta   90.00
_cell.angle_gamma   90.00
#
_symmetry.space_group_name_H-M   'P 1'
#
loop_
_entity.id
_entity.type
_entity.pdbx_description
1 polymer ?
#
loop_
_entity_poly.entity_id
_entity_poly.type
_entity_poly.pdbx_seq_one_letter_code
_entity_poly.pdbx_strand_id
1 'polypeptide(L)'
;MKTRPLKREEFEGSFKDEILERGRRYFEEDRVDDPIIVDGVVLAKVHGTATYSVEVDPENMMFRCSCPYFDTYGNCKHLAALLYKLADDPEVESLDETRRILERKSKKELVALLNSIMRAEPKFRHLLTGDVSDLNREVRGLKEGFLDADPDLFVEKVASMRRLIMLFEKPESLALLKDLFIELYHMYYDFGGVEFLEGEMYAILKTIAPELEGMDEGTRDGLMREIQEIYEKDDSVLKSFMYEPVEKYL
;
A
#
# COMPACT_ATOMS: atom_id res chain seq x y z
N MET A 1 16.72 -6.06 -4.80
CA MET A 1 17.92 -5.38 -4.26
C MET A 1 18.12 -5.83 -2.81
N LYS A 2 19.36 -6.04 -2.31
CA LYS A 2 19.59 -6.34 -0.88
C LYS A 2 19.75 -5.03 -0.10
N THR A 3 19.18 -4.93 1.10
CA THR A 3 19.42 -3.80 2.02
C THR A 3 20.78 -3.93 2.69
N ARG A 4 21.39 -2.82 3.16
CA ARG A 4 22.59 -2.92 3.99
C ARG A 4 22.31 -3.69 5.29
N PRO A 5 23.30 -4.42 5.83
CA PRO A 5 23.18 -5.01 7.16
C PRO A 5 23.06 -3.91 8.21
N LEU A 6 22.12 -4.09 9.15
CA LEU A 6 21.90 -3.19 10.27
C LEU A 6 22.63 -3.71 11.50
N LYS A 7 23.30 -2.84 12.25
CA LYS A 7 23.90 -3.20 13.54
C LYS A 7 23.03 -2.70 14.69
N ARG A 8 23.05 -3.43 15.81
CA ARG A 8 22.23 -3.11 16.99
C ARG A 8 22.51 -1.71 17.54
N GLU A 9 23.77 -1.29 17.53
CA GLU A 9 24.20 0.02 18.04
C GLU A 9 23.61 1.19 17.24
N GLU A 10 23.18 0.95 15.99
CA GLU A 10 22.60 1.98 15.12
C GLU A 10 21.19 2.37 15.53
N PHE A 11 20.46 1.51 16.24
CA PHE A 11 19.09 1.79 16.65
C PHE A 11 18.88 1.77 18.16
N GLU A 12 19.60 0.94 18.93
CA GLU A 12 19.33 0.76 20.37
C GLU A 12 19.32 2.09 21.14
N GLY A 13 20.24 3.01 20.85
CA GLY A 13 20.31 4.32 21.53
C GLY A 13 19.11 5.25 21.31
N SER A 14 18.22 4.94 20.37
CA SER A 14 17.02 5.74 20.07
C SER A 14 15.76 5.24 20.78
N PHE A 15 15.83 4.10 21.48
CA PHE A 15 14.70 3.49 22.18
C PHE A 15 14.86 3.61 23.70
N LYS A 16 13.73 3.58 24.41
CA LYS A 16 13.74 3.34 25.86
C LYS A 16 14.06 1.87 26.14
N ASP A 17 14.80 1.59 27.21
CA ASP A 17 15.21 0.23 27.59
C ASP A 17 14.02 -0.75 27.67
N GLU A 18 12.91 -0.33 28.28
CA GLU A 18 11.70 -1.14 28.40
C GLU A 18 11.08 -1.51 27.03
N ILE A 19 11.23 -0.64 26.02
CA ILE A 19 10.74 -0.91 24.66
C ILE A 19 11.69 -1.88 23.96
N LEU A 20 13.00 -1.72 24.13
CA LEU A 20 14.00 -2.65 23.59
C LEU A 20 13.82 -4.05 24.17
N GLU A 21 13.63 -4.18 25.47
CA GLU A 21 13.40 -5.47 26.14
C GLU A 21 12.17 -6.17 25.55
N ARG A 22 11.07 -5.44 25.40
CA ARG A 22 9.83 -5.98 24.81
C ARG A 22 9.99 -6.33 23.34
N GLY A 23 10.70 -5.51 22.57
CA GLY A 23 10.97 -5.75 21.16
C GLY A 23 11.85 -6.98 20.95
N ARG A 24 12.91 -7.12 21.75
CA ARG A 24 13.78 -8.29 21.76
C ARG A 24 12.97 -9.56 22.05
N ARG A 25 12.11 -9.51 23.09
CA ARG A 25 11.22 -10.63 23.40
C ARG A 25 10.31 -11.01 22.23
N TYR A 26 9.73 -10.03 21.53
CA TYR A 26 8.87 -10.30 20.37
C TYR A 26 9.64 -10.96 19.22
N PHE A 27 10.89 -10.54 18.99
CA PHE A 27 11.78 -11.19 18.04
C PHE A 27 12.11 -12.63 18.46
N GLU A 28 12.52 -12.84 19.72
CA GLU A 28 12.88 -14.17 20.26
C GLU A 28 11.69 -15.15 20.28
N GLU A 29 10.47 -14.64 20.40
CA GLU A 29 9.22 -15.40 20.32
C GLU A 29 8.71 -15.60 18.87
N ASP A 30 9.54 -15.28 17.86
CA ASP A 30 9.24 -15.41 16.43
C ASP A 30 7.92 -14.75 16.01
N ARG A 31 7.66 -13.55 16.54
CA ARG A 31 6.43 -12.78 16.24
C ARG A 31 6.54 -11.88 15.02
N VAL A 32 7.65 -11.98 14.26
CA VAL A 32 7.92 -11.15 13.09
C VAL A 32 7.84 -12.03 11.85
N ASP A 33 6.73 -11.91 11.13
CA ASP A 33 6.40 -12.74 9.97
C ASP A 33 6.99 -12.17 8.68
N ASP A 34 7.66 -13.06 7.94
CA ASP A 34 8.06 -12.97 6.54
C ASP A 34 8.45 -11.55 6.07
N PRO A 35 9.56 -10.98 6.58
CA PRO A 35 10.04 -9.70 6.07
C PRO A 35 10.37 -9.82 4.58
N ILE A 36 10.04 -8.77 3.81
CA ILE A 36 10.33 -8.68 2.38
C ILE A 36 10.82 -7.28 2.01
N ILE A 37 11.81 -7.19 1.12
CA ILE A 37 12.29 -5.91 0.60
C ILE A 37 11.48 -5.51 -0.65
N VAL A 38 10.87 -4.33 -0.60
CA VAL A 38 10.19 -3.67 -1.72
C VAL A 38 10.79 -2.28 -1.89
N ASP A 39 11.39 -2.01 -3.06
CA ASP A 39 12.01 -0.71 -3.39
C ASP A 39 13.00 -0.18 -2.34
N GLY A 40 13.74 -1.08 -1.67
CA GLY A 40 14.72 -0.73 -0.63
C GLY A 40 14.15 -0.61 0.78
N VAL A 41 12.82 -0.72 0.94
CA VAL A 41 12.13 -0.73 2.24
C VAL A 41 11.82 -2.17 2.63
N VAL A 42 12.15 -2.53 3.87
CA VAL A 42 11.74 -3.79 4.48
C VAL A 42 10.31 -3.65 4.98
N LEU A 43 9.41 -4.49 4.50
CA LEU A 43 8.04 -4.63 4.99
C LEU A 43 7.92 -5.93 5.78
N ALA A 44 7.31 -5.88 6.96
CA ALA A 44 7.03 -7.07 7.77
C ALA A 44 5.70 -6.96 8.50
N LYS A 45 5.19 -8.10 8.97
CA LYS A 45 4.05 -8.17 9.91
C LYS A 45 4.56 -8.56 11.29
N VAL A 46 4.08 -7.89 12.33
CA VAL A 46 4.47 -8.18 13.71
C VAL A 46 3.24 -8.46 14.57
N HIS A 47 3.23 -9.62 15.23
CA HIS A 47 2.11 -10.09 16.04
C HIS A 47 2.16 -9.55 17.47
N GLY A 48 1.15 -8.77 17.83
CA GLY A 48 0.93 -8.25 19.19
C GLY A 48 -0.47 -8.58 19.68
N THR A 49 -1.17 -7.55 20.16
CA THR A 49 -2.63 -7.62 20.43
C THR A 49 -3.46 -7.70 19.14
N ALA A 50 -2.88 -7.23 18.04
CA ALA A 50 -3.32 -7.43 16.67
C ALA A 50 -2.06 -7.65 15.81
N THR A 51 -2.24 -7.84 14.50
CA THR A 51 -1.11 -7.88 13.55
C THR A 51 -0.84 -6.47 13.05
N TYR A 52 0.40 -6.00 13.21
CA TYR A 52 0.81 -4.66 12.81
C TYR A 52 1.76 -4.70 11.60
N SER A 53 1.58 -3.79 10.65
CA SER A 53 2.55 -3.54 9.58
C SER A 53 3.72 -2.75 10.11
N VAL A 54 4.94 -3.15 9.76
CA VAL A 54 6.16 -2.42 10.11
C VAL A 54 6.98 -2.23 8.85
N GLU A 55 7.43 -0.98 8.64
CA GLU A 55 8.26 -0.58 7.51
C GLU A 55 9.58 -0.03 8.04
N VAL A 56 10.69 -0.48 7.47
CA VAL A 56 12.04 -0.01 7.80
C VAL A 56 12.77 0.29 6.50
N ASP A 57 13.17 1.54 6.31
CA ASP A 57 14.21 1.94 5.37
C ASP A 57 15.55 1.95 6.12
N PRO A 58 16.38 0.90 5.99
CA PRO A 58 17.63 0.81 6.72
C PRO A 58 18.69 1.79 6.20
N GLU A 59 18.59 2.28 4.96
CA GLU A 59 19.55 3.24 4.40
C GLU A 59 19.34 4.62 5.00
N ASN A 60 18.09 5.09 5.03
CA ASN A 60 17.75 6.42 5.55
C ASN A 60 17.36 6.43 7.03
N MET A 61 17.30 5.25 7.67
CA MET A 61 16.82 5.07 9.04
C MET A 61 15.43 5.67 9.25
N MET A 62 14.55 5.48 8.26
CA MET A 62 13.14 5.88 8.32
C MET A 62 12.28 4.68 8.70
N PHE A 63 11.31 4.91 9.59
CA PHE A 63 10.51 3.84 10.16
C PHE A 63 9.02 4.19 10.13
N ARG A 64 8.19 3.17 9.97
CA ARG A 64 6.75 3.26 10.21
C ARG A 64 6.26 2.01 10.91
N CYS A 65 5.27 2.16 11.77
CA CYS A 65 4.52 1.03 12.30
C CYS A 65 3.06 1.40 12.44
N SER A 66 2.16 0.52 11.98
CA SER A 66 0.70 0.72 12.06
C SER A 66 0.12 0.60 13.48
N CYS A 67 0.96 0.58 14.51
CA CYS A 67 0.49 0.43 15.88
C CYS A 67 0.17 1.80 16.47
N PRO A 68 -0.93 1.95 17.25
CA PRO A 68 -1.33 3.26 17.79
C PRO A 68 -0.27 3.93 18.67
N TYR A 69 0.65 3.15 19.23
CA TYR A 69 1.77 3.68 20.01
C TYR A 69 2.76 4.47 19.15
N PHE A 70 2.95 4.07 17.89
CA PHE A 70 3.93 4.67 17.00
C PHE A 70 3.56 6.10 16.63
N ASP A 71 2.29 6.38 16.36
CA ASP A 71 1.84 7.72 15.99
C ASP A 71 2.07 8.75 17.11
N THR A 72 1.98 8.30 18.37
CA THR A 72 2.13 9.20 19.53
C THR A 72 3.58 9.27 20.04
N TYR A 73 4.30 8.14 20.01
CA TYR A 73 5.58 8.00 20.71
C TYR A 73 6.74 7.56 19.80
N GLY A 74 6.47 7.28 18.53
CA GLY A 74 7.44 6.75 17.57
C GLY A 74 7.91 5.36 17.95
N ASN A 75 9.21 5.24 18.20
CA ASN A 75 9.92 3.99 18.49
C ASN A 75 9.17 3.01 19.41
N CYS A 76 8.53 2.02 18.77
CA CYS A 76 7.66 1.04 19.42
C CYS A 76 8.32 -0.35 19.47
N LYS A 77 7.78 -1.24 20.30
CA LYS A 77 8.31 -2.60 20.43
C LYS A 77 8.23 -3.43 19.15
N HIS A 78 7.28 -3.16 18.26
CA HIS A 78 7.15 -3.90 16.99
C HIS A 78 8.26 -3.50 16.02
N LEU A 79 8.56 -2.21 15.95
CA LEU A 79 9.72 -1.70 15.22
C LEU A 79 11.02 -2.29 15.80
N ALA A 80 11.20 -2.24 17.12
CA ALA A 80 12.36 -2.85 17.76
C ALA A 80 12.50 -4.34 17.44
N ALA A 81 11.39 -5.10 17.42
CA ALA A 81 11.40 -6.52 17.07
C ALA A 81 11.90 -6.77 15.63
N LEU A 82 11.41 -5.99 14.66
CA LEU A 82 11.90 -6.08 13.28
C LEU A 82 13.37 -5.69 13.18
N LEU A 83 13.80 -4.61 13.84
CA LEU A 83 15.20 -4.17 13.81
C LEU A 83 16.15 -5.21 14.43
N TYR A 84 15.74 -5.91 15.50
CA TYR A 84 16.50 -7.05 16.01
C TYR A 84 16.57 -8.20 15.01
N LYS A 85 15.45 -8.54 14.34
CA LYS A 85 15.45 -9.57 13.28
C LYS A 85 16.43 -9.22 12.16
N LEU A 86 16.41 -7.97 11.69
CA LEU A 86 17.31 -7.50 10.63
C LEU A 86 18.78 -7.45 11.04
N ALA A 87 19.05 -7.20 12.32
CA ALA A 87 20.42 -7.16 12.83
C ALA A 87 21.02 -8.56 13.03
N ASP A 88 20.20 -9.53 13.43
CA ASP A 88 20.63 -10.90 13.70
C ASP A 88 20.57 -11.80 12.45
N ASP A 89 19.59 -11.56 11.57
CA ASP A 89 19.39 -12.25 10.31
C ASP A 89 19.16 -11.24 9.17
N PRO A 90 20.25 -10.75 8.54
CA PRO A 90 20.16 -9.74 7.49
C PRO A 90 19.69 -10.29 6.15
N GLU A 91 19.47 -11.60 6.02
CA GLU A 91 19.04 -12.22 4.75
C GLU A 91 17.53 -12.10 4.56
N VAL A 92 17.08 -10.89 4.20
CA VAL A 92 15.70 -10.65 3.77
C VAL A 92 15.59 -10.79 2.26
N GLU A 93 14.63 -11.59 1.80
CA GLU A 93 14.36 -11.74 0.37
C GLU A 93 13.77 -10.45 -0.22
N SER A 94 14.12 -10.15 -1.47
CA SER A 94 13.53 -9.01 -2.18
C SER A 94 12.41 -9.45 -3.11
N LEU A 95 11.39 -8.60 -3.25
CA LEU A 95 10.30 -8.84 -4.18
C LEU A 95 10.80 -8.98 -5.62
N ASP A 96 11.88 -8.29 -5.99
CA ASP A 96 12.55 -8.45 -7.29
C ASP A 96 13.03 -9.87 -7.55
N GLU A 97 13.57 -10.53 -6.51
CA GLU A 97 14.08 -11.89 -6.62
C GLU A 97 12.93 -12.87 -6.77
N THR A 98 11.88 -12.70 -5.96
CA THR A 98 10.61 -13.42 -6.13
C THR A 98 10.07 -13.26 -7.56
N ARG A 99 10.05 -12.03 -8.08
CA ARG A 99 9.61 -11.73 -9.45
C ARG A 99 10.45 -12.46 -10.50
N ARG A 100 11.78 -12.45 -10.38
CA ARG A 100 12.66 -13.18 -11.31
C ARG A 100 12.43 -14.68 -11.29
N ILE A 101 12.09 -15.26 -10.13
CA ILE A 101 11.73 -16.67 -10.02
C ILE A 101 10.41 -16.94 -10.74
N LEU A 102 9.40 -16.07 -10.55
CA LEU A 102 8.10 -16.20 -11.21
C LEU A 102 8.21 -16.07 -12.74
N GLU A 103 9.00 -15.11 -13.24
CA GLU A 103 9.19 -14.87 -14.68
C GLU A 103 9.87 -16.05 -15.41
N ARG A 104 10.64 -16.88 -14.70
CA ARG A 104 11.28 -18.08 -15.27
C ARG A 104 10.37 -19.30 -15.30
N LYS A 105 9.22 -19.27 -14.63
CA LYS A 105 8.26 -20.38 -14.60
C LYS A 105 7.38 -20.35 -15.83
N SER A 106 7.10 -21.53 -16.38
CA SER A 106 6.08 -21.67 -17.42
C SER A 106 4.69 -21.36 -16.87
N LYS A 107 3.75 -21.01 -17.74
CA LYS A 107 2.33 -20.84 -17.38
C LYS A 107 1.78 -22.04 -16.59
N LYS A 108 2.15 -23.26 -16.98
CA LYS A 108 1.72 -24.49 -16.31
C LYS A 108 2.21 -24.55 -14.86
N GLU A 109 3.46 -24.18 -14.62
CA GLU A 109 4.04 -24.15 -13.26
C GLU A 109 3.42 -23.03 -12.41
N LEU A 110 3.19 -21.85 -12.99
CA LEU A 110 2.52 -20.75 -12.31
C LEU A 110 1.09 -21.12 -11.90
N VAL A 111 0.33 -21.75 -12.80
CA VAL A 111 -1.02 -22.25 -12.50
C VAL A 111 -0.97 -23.33 -11.40
N ALA A 112 0.00 -24.23 -11.43
CA ALA A 112 0.16 -25.24 -10.38
C ALA A 112 0.49 -24.60 -9.02
N LEU A 113 1.38 -23.61 -8.99
CA LEU A 113 1.74 -22.86 -7.79
C LEU A 113 0.53 -22.11 -7.23
N LEU A 114 -0.19 -21.36 -8.06
CA LEU A 114 -1.42 -20.65 -7.66
C LEU A 114 -2.45 -21.62 -7.11
N ASN A 115 -2.66 -22.77 -7.74
CA ASN A 115 -3.57 -23.81 -7.20
C ASN A 115 -3.13 -24.30 -5.82
N SER A 116 -1.82 -24.44 -5.57
CA SER A 116 -1.30 -24.83 -4.26
C SER A 116 -1.57 -23.74 -3.22
N ILE A 117 -1.29 -22.47 -3.55
CA ILE A 117 -1.55 -21.33 -2.68
C ILE A 117 -3.06 -21.22 -2.39
N MET A 118 -3.93 -21.35 -3.39
CA MET A 118 -5.38 -21.31 -3.20
C MET A 118 -5.92 -22.43 -2.31
N ARG A 119 -5.24 -23.57 -2.24
CA ARG A 119 -5.62 -24.66 -1.32
C ARG A 119 -5.21 -24.34 0.11
N ALA A 120 -4.04 -23.74 0.32
CA ALA A 120 -3.56 -23.33 1.63
C ALA A 120 -4.32 -22.11 2.15
N GLU A 121 -4.60 -21.14 1.28
CA GLU A 121 -5.21 -19.86 1.59
C GLU A 121 -6.45 -19.58 0.71
N PRO A 122 -7.56 -20.31 0.89
CA PRO A 122 -8.78 -20.15 0.08
C PRO A 122 -9.38 -18.75 0.13
N LYS A 123 -9.05 -17.97 1.16
CA LYS A 123 -9.47 -16.57 1.33
C LYS A 123 -9.08 -15.69 0.13
N PHE A 124 -8.00 -16.02 -0.57
CA PHE A 124 -7.54 -15.27 -1.75
C PHE A 124 -8.25 -15.65 -3.05
N ARG A 125 -9.21 -16.60 -3.03
CA ARG A 125 -9.91 -17.06 -4.24
C ARG A 125 -10.61 -15.94 -5.01
N HIS A 126 -11.13 -14.93 -4.32
CA HIS A 126 -11.79 -13.77 -4.94
C HIS A 126 -10.86 -13.01 -5.89
N LEU A 127 -9.55 -13.01 -5.62
CA LEU A 127 -8.53 -12.37 -6.48
C LEU A 127 -8.36 -13.06 -7.85
N LEU A 128 -8.75 -14.35 -7.96
CA LEU A 128 -8.66 -15.11 -9.22
C LEU A 128 -9.95 -15.09 -10.02
N THR A 129 -11.08 -14.89 -9.35
CA THR A 129 -12.40 -14.84 -9.98
C THR A 129 -12.78 -13.43 -10.41
N GLY A 130 -12.08 -12.42 -9.85
CA GLY A 130 -12.33 -11.02 -10.13
C GLY A 130 -12.07 -10.69 -11.58
N ASP A 131 -13.11 -10.75 -12.40
CA ASP A 131 -13.13 -10.02 -13.65
C ASP A 131 -13.33 -8.52 -13.37
N VAL A 132 -13.29 -7.71 -14.42
CA VAL A 132 -13.48 -6.25 -14.34
C VAL A 132 -14.75 -5.88 -13.57
N SER A 133 -15.81 -6.72 -13.63
CA SER A 133 -17.09 -6.44 -12.98
C SER A 133 -17.06 -6.62 -11.46
N ASP A 134 -16.29 -7.57 -10.95
CA ASP A 134 -16.09 -7.77 -9.52
C ASP A 134 -15.31 -6.62 -8.91
N LEU A 135 -14.21 -6.19 -9.55
CA LEU A 135 -13.46 -5.03 -9.10
C LEU A 135 -14.28 -3.74 -9.17
N ASN A 136 -15.11 -3.57 -10.21
CA ASN A 136 -16.04 -2.44 -10.29
C ASN A 136 -17.03 -2.43 -9.11
N ARG A 137 -17.57 -3.61 -8.75
CA ARG A 137 -18.45 -3.74 -7.58
C ARG A 137 -17.73 -3.42 -6.28
N GLU A 138 -16.48 -3.85 -6.12
CA GLU A 138 -15.68 -3.51 -4.94
C GLU A 138 -15.39 -2.02 -4.85
N VAL A 139 -15.05 -1.36 -5.97
CA VAL A 139 -14.81 0.10 -6.03
C VAL A 139 -16.06 0.85 -5.54
N ARG A 140 -17.23 0.54 -6.11
CA ARG A 140 -18.50 1.18 -5.73
C ARG A 140 -18.94 0.90 -4.29
N GLY A 141 -18.47 -0.20 -3.71
CA GLY A 141 -18.76 -0.60 -2.34
C GLY A 141 -17.76 -0.10 -1.31
N LEU A 142 -16.73 0.66 -1.70
CA LEU A 142 -15.65 1.08 -0.79
C LEU A 142 -16.16 1.83 0.43
N LYS A 143 -17.14 2.73 0.25
CA LYS A 143 -17.71 3.55 1.31
C LYS A 143 -18.36 2.74 2.43
N GLU A 144 -18.96 1.59 2.12
CA GLU A 144 -19.60 0.72 3.12
C GLU A 144 -18.59 0.16 4.13
N GLY A 145 -17.34 -0.06 3.70
CA GLY A 145 -16.28 -0.56 4.54
C GLY A 145 -15.45 0.51 5.23
N PHE A 146 -15.71 1.80 4.98
CA PHE A 146 -14.81 2.89 5.40
C PHE A 146 -14.97 3.27 6.89
N LEU A 147 -16.21 3.35 7.39
CA LEU A 147 -16.51 3.90 8.73
C LEU A 147 -15.86 3.15 9.89
N ASP A 148 -15.74 1.83 9.76
CA ASP A 148 -15.19 0.95 10.80
C ASP A 148 -13.78 0.43 10.45
N ALA A 149 -13.18 0.95 9.36
CA ALA A 149 -11.88 0.47 8.93
C ALA A 149 -10.75 1.05 9.77
N ASP A 150 -9.76 0.19 10.03
CA ASP A 150 -8.42 0.64 10.37
C ASP A 150 -7.85 1.41 9.15
N PRO A 151 -7.39 2.67 9.32
CA PRO A 151 -6.91 3.50 8.21
C PRO A 151 -5.82 2.86 7.36
N ASP A 152 -4.84 2.20 7.99
CA ASP A 152 -3.73 1.58 7.27
C ASP A 152 -4.20 0.36 6.47
N LEU A 153 -5.10 -0.44 7.04
CA LEU A 153 -5.72 -1.55 6.31
C LEU A 153 -6.60 -1.07 5.15
N PHE A 154 -7.29 0.07 5.31
CA PHE A 154 -8.09 0.67 4.25
C PHE A 154 -7.21 1.16 3.10
N VAL A 155 -6.16 1.91 3.42
CA VAL A 155 -5.17 2.41 2.45
C VAL A 155 -4.54 1.24 1.69
N GLU A 156 -4.12 0.17 2.38
CA GLU A 156 -3.55 -1.00 1.72
C GLU A 156 -4.57 -1.74 0.83
N LYS A 157 -5.84 -1.79 1.24
CA LYS A 157 -6.92 -2.34 0.40
C LYS A 157 -7.05 -1.54 -0.90
N VAL A 158 -7.10 -0.22 -0.82
CA VAL A 158 -7.19 0.68 -1.98
C VAL A 158 -5.96 0.52 -2.88
N ALA A 159 -4.75 0.50 -2.29
CA ALA A 159 -3.52 0.29 -3.02
C ALA A 159 -3.51 -1.08 -3.74
N SER A 160 -4.02 -2.13 -3.10
CA SER A 160 -4.20 -3.45 -3.70
C SER A 160 -5.17 -3.43 -4.87
N MET A 161 -6.32 -2.76 -4.72
CA MET A 161 -7.29 -2.62 -5.82
C MET A 161 -6.67 -1.89 -7.01
N ARG A 162 -5.95 -0.78 -6.79
CA ARG A 162 -5.19 -0.08 -7.84
C ARG A 162 -4.23 -1.01 -8.56
N ARG A 163 -3.45 -1.82 -7.83
CA ARG A 163 -2.51 -2.79 -8.43
C ARG A 163 -3.22 -3.87 -9.26
N LEU A 164 -4.39 -4.34 -8.82
CA LEU A 164 -5.19 -5.33 -9.56
C LEU A 164 -5.84 -4.72 -10.80
N ILE A 165 -6.34 -3.49 -10.72
CA ILE A 165 -6.93 -2.77 -11.86
C ILE A 165 -5.90 -2.64 -12.99
N MET A 166 -4.63 -2.41 -12.66
CA MET A 166 -3.53 -2.33 -13.62
C MET A 166 -3.22 -3.64 -14.37
N LEU A 167 -3.82 -4.77 -13.98
CA LEU A 167 -3.69 -6.04 -14.70
C LEU A 167 -4.63 -6.14 -15.91
N PHE A 168 -5.64 -5.29 -16.03
CA PHE A 168 -6.58 -5.29 -17.15
C PHE A 168 -6.05 -4.53 -18.36
N GLU A 169 -6.60 -4.84 -19.54
CA GLU A 169 -6.32 -4.10 -20.76
C GLU A 169 -6.81 -2.63 -20.65
N LYS A 170 -6.30 -1.79 -21.55
CA LYS A 170 -6.83 -0.44 -21.76
C LYS A 170 -7.94 -0.57 -22.81
N PRO A 171 -9.16 -0.04 -22.59
CA PRO A 171 -9.49 1.09 -21.72
C PRO A 171 -10.05 0.76 -20.33
N GLU A 172 -10.30 -0.50 -20.00
CA GLU A 172 -11.02 -0.94 -18.79
C GLU A 172 -10.29 -0.54 -17.50
N SER A 173 -8.97 -0.69 -17.48
CA SER A 173 -8.11 -0.28 -16.37
C SER A 173 -8.26 1.22 -16.04
N LEU A 174 -8.24 2.09 -17.06
CA LEU A 174 -8.35 3.54 -16.88
C LEU A 174 -9.73 3.95 -16.35
N ALA A 175 -10.79 3.34 -16.86
CA ALA A 175 -12.15 3.59 -16.37
C ALA A 175 -12.28 3.22 -14.88
N LEU A 176 -11.74 2.08 -14.47
CA LEU A 176 -11.76 1.64 -13.07
C LEU A 176 -10.88 2.50 -12.16
N LEU A 177 -9.71 2.95 -12.61
CA LEU A 177 -8.86 3.87 -11.84
C LEU A 177 -9.56 5.21 -11.59
N LYS A 178 -10.25 5.74 -12.62
CA LYS A 178 -11.07 6.94 -12.49
C LYS A 178 -12.19 6.73 -11.47
N ASP A 179 -12.97 5.66 -11.60
CA ASP A 179 -14.06 5.36 -10.68
C ASP A 179 -13.54 5.20 -9.24
N LEU A 180 -12.38 4.55 -9.06
CA LEU A 180 -11.72 4.44 -7.76
C LEU A 180 -11.34 5.80 -7.18
N PHE A 181 -10.72 6.68 -7.98
CA PHE A 181 -10.37 8.03 -7.54
C PHE A 181 -11.61 8.82 -7.09
N ILE A 182 -12.70 8.75 -7.86
CA ILE A 182 -13.94 9.46 -7.56
C ILE A 182 -14.54 9.00 -6.23
N GLU A 183 -14.58 7.68 -5.99
CA GLU A 183 -15.07 7.14 -4.71
C GLU A 183 -14.22 7.60 -3.53
N LEU A 184 -12.88 7.60 -3.67
CA LEU A 184 -11.98 8.13 -2.63
C LEU A 184 -12.20 9.62 -2.38
N TYR A 185 -12.40 10.40 -3.45
CA TYR A 185 -12.64 11.83 -3.35
C TYR A 185 -13.93 12.14 -2.61
N HIS A 186 -15.02 11.42 -2.92
CA HIS A 186 -16.28 11.56 -2.20
C HIS A 186 -16.12 11.20 -0.71
N MET A 187 -15.41 10.13 -0.38
CA MET A 187 -15.13 9.79 1.02
C MET A 187 -14.30 10.86 1.72
N TYR A 188 -13.23 11.35 1.07
CA TYR A 188 -12.41 12.42 1.61
C TYR A 188 -13.26 13.63 2.00
N TYR A 189 -14.20 14.04 1.16
CA TYR A 189 -15.08 15.17 1.42
C TYR A 189 -16.17 14.87 2.46
N ASP A 190 -16.91 13.77 2.29
CA ASP A 190 -18.02 13.39 3.17
C ASP A 190 -17.61 13.25 4.64
N PHE A 191 -16.33 12.94 4.87
CA PHE A 191 -15.75 12.77 6.20
C PHE A 191 -14.83 13.92 6.64
N GLY A 192 -14.89 15.07 5.96
CA GLY A 192 -14.30 16.32 6.44
C GLY A 192 -12.79 16.45 6.24
N GLY A 193 -12.23 15.86 5.19
CA GLY A 193 -10.82 15.99 4.84
C GLY A 193 -9.95 14.90 5.48
N VAL A 194 -10.14 13.66 5.03
CA VAL A 194 -9.44 12.50 5.56
C VAL A 194 -8.02 12.40 5.00
N GLU A 195 -7.05 12.99 5.70
CA GLU A 195 -5.64 13.11 5.26
C GLU A 195 -5.02 11.79 4.77
N PHE A 196 -5.31 10.66 5.41
CA PHE A 196 -4.72 9.37 5.04
C PHE A 196 -5.14 8.86 3.64
N LEU A 197 -6.20 9.42 3.05
CA LEU A 197 -6.62 9.09 1.69
C LEU A 197 -5.82 9.84 0.61
N GLU A 198 -5.22 10.98 0.95
CA GLU A 198 -4.55 11.86 -0.01
C GLU A 198 -3.41 11.16 -0.74
N GLY A 199 -2.63 10.35 -0.03
CA GLY A 199 -1.50 9.61 -0.60
C GLY A 199 -1.94 8.64 -1.71
N GLU A 200 -3.02 7.89 -1.49
CA GLU A 200 -3.53 6.96 -2.52
C GLU A 200 -4.26 7.68 -3.64
N MET A 201 -5.00 8.76 -3.35
CA MET A 201 -5.58 9.62 -4.40
C MET A 201 -4.48 10.14 -5.34
N TYR A 202 -3.37 10.63 -4.78
CA TYR A 202 -2.21 11.08 -5.56
C TYR A 202 -1.56 9.93 -6.35
N ALA A 203 -1.41 8.75 -5.73
CA ALA A 203 -0.85 7.58 -6.41
C ALA A 203 -1.71 7.11 -7.60
N ILE A 204 -3.04 7.18 -7.47
CA ILE A 204 -3.96 6.89 -8.58
C ILE A 204 -3.77 7.90 -9.71
N LEU A 205 -3.78 9.21 -9.41
CA LEU A 205 -3.56 10.24 -10.43
C LEU A 205 -2.22 10.06 -11.14
N LYS A 206 -1.14 9.78 -10.41
CA LYS A 206 0.18 9.51 -10.99
C LYS A 206 0.20 8.24 -11.85
N THR A 207 -0.67 7.28 -11.57
CA THR A 207 -0.84 6.08 -12.40
C THR A 207 -1.60 6.39 -13.69
N ILE A 208 -2.61 7.26 -13.62
CA ILE A 208 -3.43 7.69 -14.77
C ILE A 208 -2.64 8.64 -15.69
N ALA A 209 -1.88 9.58 -15.14
CA ALA A 209 -1.29 10.71 -15.87
C ALA A 209 -0.43 10.33 -17.09
N PRO A 210 0.56 9.42 -17.00
CA PRO A 210 1.34 8.99 -18.17
C PRO A 210 0.48 8.30 -19.24
N GLU A 211 -0.66 7.74 -18.84
CA GLU A 211 -1.57 7.04 -19.73
C GLU A 211 -2.47 8.00 -20.50
N LEU A 212 -2.81 9.16 -19.93
CA LEU A 212 -3.55 10.22 -20.61
C LEU A 212 -2.77 10.84 -21.78
N GLU A 213 -1.44 10.91 -21.67
CA GLU A 213 -0.56 11.43 -22.74
C GLU A 213 -0.61 10.56 -24.01
N GLY A 214 -0.91 9.27 -23.87
CA GLY A 214 -1.00 8.30 -24.97
C GLY A 214 -2.41 8.12 -25.56
N MET A 215 -3.43 8.78 -24.99
CA MET A 215 -4.82 8.65 -25.43
C MET A 215 -5.16 9.63 -26.56
N ASP A 216 -6.21 9.31 -27.32
CA ASP A 216 -6.78 10.27 -28.25
C ASP A 216 -7.40 11.45 -27.48
N GLU A 217 -7.29 12.64 -28.07
CA GLU A 217 -7.71 13.92 -27.49
C GLU A 217 -9.18 13.91 -27.03
N GLY A 218 -10.08 13.24 -27.76
CA GLY A 218 -11.49 13.16 -27.41
C GLY A 218 -11.77 12.37 -26.13
N THR A 219 -11.10 11.23 -25.94
CA THR A 219 -11.24 10.41 -24.74
C THR A 219 -10.59 11.08 -23.53
N ARG A 220 -9.42 11.72 -23.71
CA ARG A 220 -8.77 12.53 -22.68
C ARG A 220 -9.68 13.69 -22.23
N ASP A 221 -10.25 14.45 -23.16
CA ASP A 221 -11.10 15.61 -22.86
C ASP A 221 -12.46 15.21 -22.27
N GLY A 222 -12.96 14.01 -22.59
CA GLY A 222 -14.14 13.41 -21.95
C GLY A 222 -13.87 13.09 -20.48
N LEU A 223 -12.77 12.40 -20.20
CA LEU A 223 -12.33 12.08 -18.84
C LEU A 223 -12.10 13.34 -18.02
N MET A 224 -11.39 14.32 -18.59
CA MET A 224 -11.08 15.59 -17.93
C MET A 224 -12.33 16.38 -17.57
N ARG A 225 -13.35 16.38 -18.44
CA ARG A 225 -14.65 16.99 -18.12
C ARG A 225 -15.36 16.29 -16.97
N GLU A 226 -15.34 14.96 -16.91
CA GLU A 226 -15.98 14.23 -15.79
C GLU A 226 -15.28 14.51 -14.45
N ILE A 227 -13.95 14.59 -14.43
CA ILE A 227 -13.20 14.99 -13.23
C ILE A 227 -13.46 16.48 -12.91
N GLN A 228 -13.54 17.36 -13.92
CA GLN A 228 -13.87 18.78 -13.78
C GLN A 228 -15.30 19.08 -13.31
N GLU A 229 -16.28 18.29 -13.72
CA GLU A 229 -17.66 18.42 -13.24
C GLU A 229 -17.79 18.07 -11.76
N ILE A 230 -16.85 17.28 -11.21
CA ILE A 230 -16.71 17.04 -9.77
C ILE A 230 -16.05 18.27 -9.11
N TYR A 231 -15.08 18.91 -9.77
CA TYR A 231 -14.36 20.11 -9.28
C TYR A 231 -15.23 21.38 -9.18
N GLU A 232 -16.20 21.59 -10.08
CA GLU A 232 -16.99 22.84 -10.13
C GLU A 232 -18.09 22.95 -9.05
N LYS A 233 -18.33 21.92 -8.25
CA LYS A 233 -19.38 21.92 -7.22
C LYS A 233 -18.93 22.33 -5.81
N ASP A 234 -17.63 22.45 -5.52
CA ASP A 234 -17.13 22.74 -4.16
C ASP A 234 -15.91 23.67 -4.12
N ASP A 235 -16.16 24.97 -4.31
CA ASP A 235 -15.19 26.06 -4.52
C ASP A 235 -14.40 26.51 -3.26
N SER A 236 -14.47 25.78 -2.13
CA SER A 236 -13.94 26.28 -0.85
C SER A 236 -12.59 25.70 -0.39
N VAL A 237 -12.18 24.52 -0.88
CA VAL A 237 -11.02 23.78 -0.32
C VAL A 237 -9.80 23.72 -1.25
N LEU A 238 -9.94 24.06 -2.54
CA LEU A 238 -8.80 24.11 -3.48
C LEU A 238 -7.69 25.10 -3.07
N LYS A 239 -8.00 26.09 -2.22
CA LYS A 239 -6.97 26.99 -1.68
C LYS A 239 -6.01 26.31 -0.69
N SER A 240 -6.35 25.16 -0.10
CA SER A 240 -5.47 24.47 0.85
C SER A 240 -4.63 23.34 0.23
N PHE A 241 -5.03 22.78 -0.92
CA PHE A 241 -4.28 21.71 -1.62
C PHE A 241 -3.17 22.22 -2.55
N MET A 242 -3.06 23.53 -2.76
CA MET A 242 -2.05 24.11 -3.64
C MET A 242 -0.71 24.29 -2.92
N TYR A 243 0.10 23.23 -2.90
CA TYR A 243 1.56 23.41 -3.04
C TYR A 243 2.15 22.84 -4.33
N GLU A 244 1.41 22.03 -5.09
CA GLU A 244 1.56 21.94 -6.55
C GLU A 244 0.19 21.67 -7.19
N PRO A 245 -0.25 22.46 -8.18
CA PRO A 245 -1.55 22.27 -8.79
C PRO A 245 -1.58 20.95 -9.57
N VAL A 246 -2.69 20.22 -9.41
CA VAL A 246 -3.02 19.01 -10.18
C VAL A 246 -2.88 19.25 -11.70
N GLU A 247 -3.03 20.50 -12.15
CA GLU A 247 -2.76 20.99 -13.53
C GLU A 247 -1.33 20.75 -14.03
N LYS A 248 -0.36 20.46 -13.15
CA LYS A 248 1.03 20.15 -13.55
C LYS A 248 1.22 18.67 -13.88
N TYR A 249 0.27 17.83 -13.47
CA TYR A 249 0.28 16.37 -13.64
C TYR A 249 -0.87 15.88 -14.54
N LEU A 250 -1.68 16.80 -15.08
CA LEU A 250 -2.77 16.59 -16.04
C LEU A 250 -2.56 17.49 -17.27
#